data_AF-A0A955U7M0-F1
#
_entry.id   AF-A0A955U7M0-F1
#
_cell.length_a   1.000
_cell.length_b   1.000
_cell.length_c   1.000
_cell.angle_alpha   90.00
_cell.angle_beta   90.00
_cell.angle_gamma   90.00
#
_symmetry.space_group_name_H-M   'P 1'
#
loop_
_entity.id
_entity.type
_entity.pdbx_description
1 polymer ?
#
loop_
_entity_poly.entity_id
_entity_poly.type
_entity_poly.pdbx_seq_one_letter_code
_entity_poly.pdbx_strand_id
1 'polypeptide(L)'
;PHPGNYLFLPDGRVGLLDFGCVRVFEPDFVATWQRFARCIVEERPEDFRECADALGIVGSSRYDYDAGYRVFHFIYAPMRERPFRFSKQFSKEAFDTLAWRNPNLLRSDIPPHLAFSWRLNWGLFSVLGDLDAEGDFASTFRDAIHAPVPNPVRPAPLP
;
A
#
# COMPACT_ATOMS: atom_id res chain seq x y z
N PRO A 1 -3.21 -11.41 -0.54
CA PRO A 1 -2.42 -12.62 -0.87
C PRO A 1 -2.46 -13.59 0.31
N HIS A 2 -2.62 -14.89 0.06
CA HIS A 2 -2.60 -15.93 1.10
C HIS A 2 -1.20 -16.56 1.14
N PRO A 3 -0.65 -16.94 2.31
CA PRO A 3 0.67 -17.59 2.39
C PRO A 3 0.82 -18.80 1.45
N GLY A 4 -0.27 -19.55 1.26
CA GLY A 4 -0.33 -20.70 0.34
C GLY A 4 -0.13 -20.39 -1.15
N ASN A 5 -0.07 -19.12 -1.55
CA ASN A 5 0.18 -18.73 -2.94
C ASN A 5 1.69 -18.60 -3.27
N TYR A 6 2.56 -18.80 -2.28
CA TYR A 6 4.01 -18.66 -2.40
C TYR A 6 4.71 -20.01 -2.15
N LEU A 7 5.64 -20.36 -3.04
CA LEU A 7 6.53 -21.51 -2.87
C LEU A 7 7.98 -21.02 -2.80
N PHE A 8 8.64 -21.21 -1.67
CA PHE A 8 10.07 -20.92 -1.54
C PHE A 8 10.88 -22.09 -2.10
N LEU A 9 11.63 -21.84 -3.17
CA LEU A 9 12.44 -22.84 -3.84
C LEU A 9 13.83 -22.97 -3.18
N PRO A 10 14.49 -24.14 -3.27
CA PRO A 10 15.81 -24.35 -2.66
C PRO A 10 16.91 -23.41 -3.18
N ASP A 11 16.72 -22.82 -4.36
CA ASP A 11 17.65 -21.88 -4.99
C ASP A 11 17.34 -20.40 -4.65
N GLY A 12 16.45 -20.15 -3.68
CA GLY A 12 16.09 -18.81 -3.23
C GLY A 12 15.06 -18.09 -4.09
N ARG A 13 14.57 -18.72 -5.16
CA ARG A 13 13.45 -18.17 -5.94
C ARG A 13 12.12 -18.34 -5.19
N VAL A 14 11.18 -17.45 -5.47
CA VAL A 14 9.80 -17.53 -4.99
C VAL A 14 8.88 -17.83 -6.16
N GLY A 15 8.23 -19.00 -6.13
CA GLY A 15 7.17 -19.37 -7.06
C GLY A 15 5.85 -18.73 -6.63
N LEU A 16 5.14 -18.11 -7.59
CA LEU A 16 3.79 -17.58 -7.40
C LEU A 16 2.79 -18.54 -8.04
N LEU A 17 1.86 -19.07 -7.26
CA LEU A 17 1.00 -20.18 -7.68
C LEU A 17 -0.37 -19.74 -8.22
N ASP A 18 -0.86 -18.56 -7.82
CA ASP A 18 -2.23 -18.12 -8.10
C ASP A 18 -2.28 -16.68 -8.64
N PHE A 19 -2.87 -16.55 -9.83
CA PHE A 19 -3.11 -15.30 -10.55
C PHE A 19 -4.61 -15.04 -10.78
N GLY A 20 -5.51 -15.76 -10.11
CA GLY A 20 -6.97 -15.68 -10.29
C GLY A 20 -7.59 -14.35 -9.85
N CYS A 21 -6.81 -13.47 -9.22
CA CYS A 21 -7.26 -12.17 -8.72
C CYS A 21 -6.47 -10.99 -9.32
N VAL A 22 -6.08 -11.07 -10.60
CA VAL A 22 -5.41 -9.95 -11.27
C VAL A 22 -6.41 -8.81 -11.55
N ARG A 23 -5.94 -7.57 -11.38
CA ARG A 23 -6.65 -6.34 -11.73
C ARG A 23 -5.73 -5.46 -12.56
N VAL A 24 -6.26 -4.88 -13.62
CA VAL A 24 -5.58 -3.85 -14.40
C VAL A 24 -6.02 -2.50 -13.85
N PHE A 25 -5.05 -1.66 -13.52
CA PHE A 25 -5.28 -0.29 -13.08
C PHE A 25 -5.02 0.67 -14.24
N GLU A 26 -5.87 1.70 -14.36
CA GLU A 26 -5.66 2.75 -15.36
C GLU A 26 -4.39 3.54 -15.04
N PRO A 27 -3.59 3.93 -16.06
CA PRO A 27 -2.35 4.67 -15.86
C PRO A 27 -2.49 5.92 -14.99
N ASP A 28 -3.54 6.71 -15.21
CA ASP A 28 -3.79 7.94 -14.45
C ASP A 28 -4.02 7.67 -12.96
N PHE A 29 -4.68 6.55 -12.63
CA PHE A 29 -4.84 6.14 -11.25
C PHE A 29 -3.48 5.72 -10.66
N VAL A 30 -2.67 4.94 -11.39
CA VAL A 30 -1.33 4.54 -10.92
C VAL A 30 -0.45 5.78 -10.68
N ALA A 31 -0.47 6.75 -11.57
CA ALA A 31 0.26 8.03 -11.41
C ALA A 31 -0.18 8.79 -10.15
N THR A 32 -1.50 8.87 -9.93
CA THR A 32 -2.09 9.52 -8.76
C THR A 32 -1.70 8.82 -7.47
N TRP A 33 -1.71 7.48 -7.47
CA TRP A 33 -1.32 6.70 -6.31
C TRP A 33 0.19 6.77 -6.02
N GLN A 34 1.05 6.74 -7.05
CA GLN A 34 2.48 7.02 -6.89
C GLN A 34 2.71 8.41 -6.29
N ARG A 35 1.96 9.43 -6.74
CA ARG A 35 2.02 10.78 -6.17
C ARG A 35 1.69 10.76 -4.69
N PHE A 36 0.56 10.18 -4.30
CA PHE A 36 0.17 10.05 -2.89
C PHE A 36 1.25 9.36 -2.05
N ALA A 37 1.77 8.25 -2.54
CA ALA A 37 2.84 7.52 -1.86
C ALA A 37 4.10 8.38 -1.67
N ARG A 38 4.49 9.18 -2.68
CA ARG A 38 5.59 10.15 -2.56
C ARG A 38 5.30 11.22 -1.51
N CYS A 39 4.08 11.76 -1.43
CA CYS A 39 3.72 12.78 -0.42
C CYS A 39 3.98 12.26 1.01
N ILE A 40 3.79 10.96 1.25
CA ILE A 40 4.04 10.32 2.55
C ILE A 40 5.52 9.92 2.73
N VAL A 41 6.14 9.33 1.71
CA VAL A 41 7.51 8.77 1.78
C VAL A 41 8.59 9.85 1.73
N GLU A 42 8.30 10.99 1.12
CA GLU A 42 9.20 12.15 1.02
C GLU A 42 8.97 13.18 2.13
N GLU A 43 8.11 12.87 3.12
CA GLU A 43 7.80 13.76 4.26
C GLU A 43 7.25 15.13 3.82
N ARG A 44 6.23 15.13 2.96
CA ARG A 44 5.60 16.34 2.38
C ARG A 44 4.18 16.55 2.93
N PRO A 45 4.01 16.84 4.23
CA PRO A 45 2.69 17.01 4.84
C PRO A 45 1.89 18.16 4.20
N GLU A 46 2.55 19.20 3.70
CA GLU A 46 1.93 20.34 3.02
C GLU A 46 1.17 19.94 1.74
N ASP A 47 1.65 18.89 1.06
CA ASP A 47 1.03 18.40 -0.17
C ASP A 47 -0.07 17.37 0.09
N PHE A 48 -0.15 16.83 1.32
CA PHE A 48 -1.02 15.71 1.64
C PHE A 48 -2.49 15.99 1.29
N ARG A 49 -2.95 17.22 1.50
CA ARG A 49 -4.32 17.63 1.14
C ARG A 49 -4.62 17.35 -0.33
N GLU A 50 -3.80 17.92 -1.21
CA GLU A 50 -4.00 17.77 -2.65
C GLU A 50 -3.83 16.31 -3.08
N CYS A 51 -2.85 15.60 -2.52
CA CYS A 51 -2.62 14.19 -2.83
C CYS A 51 -3.79 13.30 -2.38
N ALA A 52 -4.36 13.55 -1.20
CA ALA A 52 -5.48 12.80 -0.65
C ALA A 52 -6.79 13.07 -1.41
N ASP A 53 -7.03 14.32 -1.78
CA ASP A 53 -8.18 14.72 -2.61
C ASP A 53 -8.09 14.07 -4.00
N ALA A 54 -6.93 14.16 -4.66
CA ALA A 54 -6.71 13.56 -5.97
C ALA A 54 -6.86 12.03 -5.95
N LEU A 55 -6.41 11.38 -4.87
CA LEU A 55 -6.57 9.93 -4.69
C LEU A 55 -8.02 9.53 -4.40
N GLY A 56 -8.89 10.48 -4.03
CA GLY A 56 -10.30 10.24 -3.74
C GLY A 56 -10.55 9.58 -2.39
N ILE A 57 -9.65 9.74 -1.41
CA ILE A 57 -9.81 9.16 -0.06
C ILE A 57 -10.56 10.08 0.90
N VAL A 58 -10.92 11.29 0.45
CA VAL A 58 -11.64 12.30 1.23
C VAL A 58 -13.12 12.24 0.87
N GLY A 59 -13.95 11.74 1.78
CA GLY A 59 -15.40 11.60 1.58
C GLY A 59 -16.23 12.72 2.19
N SER A 60 -15.62 13.69 2.87
CA SER A 60 -16.32 14.75 3.59
C SER A 60 -15.50 16.03 3.70
N SER A 61 -16.17 17.19 3.64
CA SER A 61 -15.56 18.49 3.94
C SER A 61 -15.05 18.62 5.39
N ARG A 62 -15.47 17.72 6.29
CA ARG A 62 -15.00 17.66 7.69
C ARG A 62 -13.77 16.77 7.88
N TYR A 63 -13.17 16.26 6.81
CA TYR A 63 -11.95 15.45 6.90
C TYR A 63 -10.81 16.22 7.55
N ASP A 64 -10.17 15.62 8.56
CA ASP A 64 -9.02 16.16 9.26
C ASP A 64 -7.74 15.73 8.56
N TYR A 65 -7.16 16.63 7.77
CA TYR A 65 -5.99 16.32 6.94
C TYR A 65 -4.74 16.00 7.76
N ASP A 66 -4.56 16.64 8.92
CA ASP A 66 -3.41 16.39 9.78
C ASP A 66 -3.53 15.00 10.42
N ALA A 67 -4.73 14.61 10.85
CA ALA A 67 -5.00 13.25 11.32
C ALA A 67 -4.81 12.22 10.20
N GLY A 68 -5.29 12.52 8.99
CA GLY A 68 -5.09 11.68 7.82
C GLY A 68 -3.61 11.45 7.53
N TYR A 69 -2.81 12.52 7.50
CA TYR A 69 -1.37 12.42 7.30
C TYR A 69 -0.72 11.54 8.36
N ARG A 70 -1.02 11.76 9.66
CA ARG A 70 -0.47 10.94 10.76
C ARG A 70 -0.80 9.45 10.60
N VAL A 71 -2.02 9.12 10.21
CA VAL A 71 -2.45 7.72 10.00
C VAL A 71 -1.66 7.09 8.85
N PHE A 72 -1.59 7.76 7.69
CA PHE A 72 -0.87 7.21 6.54
C PHE A 72 0.65 7.19 6.74
N HIS A 73 1.20 8.19 7.41
CA HIS A 73 2.61 8.24 7.81
C HIS A 73 3.01 7.02 8.63
N PHE A 74 2.20 6.66 9.64
CA PHE A 74 2.41 5.46 10.44
C PHE A 74 2.30 4.17 9.62
N ILE A 75 1.24 4.03 8.79
CA ILE A 75 1.02 2.82 7.98
C ILE A 75 2.13 2.62 6.94
N TYR A 76 2.72 3.71 6.43
CA TYR A 76 3.83 3.69 5.46
C TYR A 76 5.21 3.58 6.13
N ALA A 77 5.31 3.41 7.45
CA ALA A 77 6.60 3.19 8.12
C ALA A 77 7.49 2.13 7.44
N PRO A 78 6.99 0.97 6.97
CA PRO A 78 7.82 -0.03 6.29
C PRO A 78 8.43 0.46 4.97
N MET A 79 7.78 1.42 4.32
CA MET A 79 8.21 2.02 3.06
C MET A 79 9.11 3.25 3.28
N ARG A 80 9.33 3.66 4.53
CA ARG A 80 10.05 4.87 4.91
C ARG A 80 11.31 4.56 5.70
N GLU A 81 11.19 3.70 6.70
CA GLU A 81 12.26 3.36 7.66
C GLU A 81 13.21 2.31 7.09
N ARG A 82 14.48 2.38 7.52
CA ARG A 82 15.57 1.52 7.03
C ARG A 82 16.57 1.19 8.15
N PRO A 83 16.86 -0.09 8.42
CA PRO A 83 16.07 -1.26 8.04
C PRO A 83 14.70 -1.24 8.73
N PHE A 84 13.73 -2.00 8.22
CA PHE A 84 12.45 -2.20 8.88
C PHE A 84 12.23 -3.69 9.15
N ARG A 85 11.76 -4.00 10.37
CA ARG A 85 11.35 -5.35 10.76
C ARG A 85 9.84 -5.44 10.80
N PHE A 86 9.26 -6.24 9.90
CA PHE A 86 7.85 -6.59 9.98
C PHE A 86 7.61 -7.50 11.17
N SER A 87 6.80 -7.02 12.11
CA SER A 87 6.33 -7.82 13.24
C SER A 87 4.82 -7.99 13.19
N LYS A 88 4.32 -9.02 13.88
CA LYS A 88 2.88 -9.21 14.14
C LYS A 88 2.29 -8.01 14.87
N GLN A 89 3.04 -7.44 15.80
CA GLN A 89 2.63 -6.28 16.58
C GLN A 89 2.40 -5.07 15.67
N PHE A 90 3.38 -4.75 14.81
CA PHE A 90 3.24 -3.66 13.84
C PHE A 90 2.04 -3.88 12.92
N SER A 91 1.90 -5.08 12.34
CA SER A 91 0.80 -5.39 11.42
C SER A 91 -0.57 -5.20 12.08
N LYS A 92 -0.70 -5.62 13.35
CA LYS A 92 -1.91 -5.40 14.14
C LYS A 92 -2.14 -3.91 14.43
N GLU A 93 -1.11 -3.19 14.86
CA GLU A 93 -1.22 -1.76 15.18
C GLU A 93 -1.57 -0.92 13.95
N ALA A 94 -0.97 -1.21 12.80
CA ALA A 94 -1.24 -0.53 11.54
C ALA A 94 -2.70 -0.76 11.09
N PHE A 95 -3.19 -1.99 11.22
CA PHE A 95 -4.60 -2.31 10.97
C PHE A 95 -5.53 -1.58 11.96
N ASP A 96 -5.24 -1.65 13.27
CA ASP A 96 -6.04 -0.98 14.30
C ASP A 96 -6.07 0.54 14.10
N THR A 97 -4.96 1.10 13.64
CA THR A 97 -4.83 2.54 13.36
C THR A 97 -5.74 2.95 12.21
N LEU A 98 -5.80 2.15 11.14
CA LEU A 98 -6.69 2.42 10.02
C LEU A 98 -8.18 2.17 10.38
N ALA A 99 -8.47 1.09 11.08
CA ALA A 99 -9.84 0.58 11.28
C ALA A 99 -10.56 1.16 12.50
N TRP A 100 -9.84 1.45 13.59
CA TRP A 100 -10.45 1.80 14.87
C TRP A 100 -9.99 3.14 15.43
N ARG A 101 -8.71 3.49 15.21
CA ARG A 101 -8.11 4.72 15.78
C ARG A 101 -8.06 5.88 14.77
N ASN A 102 -8.57 5.69 13.56
CA ASN A 102 -8.61 6.71 12.51
C ASN A 102 -9.75 7.72 12.77
N PRO A 103 -9.45 8.99 13.10
CA PRO A 103 -10.47 10.01 13.33
C PRO A 103 -11.30 10.33 12.08
N ASN A 104 -10.79 9.98 10.91
CA ASN A 104 -11.44 10.15 9.62
C ASN A 104 -12.18 8.90 9.14
N LEU A 105 -12.33 7.84 9.94
CA LEU A 105 -12.95 6.60 9.47
C LEU A 105 -14.30 6.83 8.78
N LEU A 106 -15.20 7.60 9.40
CA LEU A 106 -16.52 7.95 8.85
C LEU A 106 -16.51 9.13 7.88
N ARG A 107 -15.34 9.70 7.60
CA ARG A 107 -15.13 10.88 6.75
C ARG A 107 -14.28 10.57 5.52
N SER A 108 -13.73 9.36 5.47
CA SER A 108 -12.92 8.87 4.36
C SER A 108 -13.84 8.23 3.34
N ASP A 109 -13.44 8.29 2.08
CA ASP A 109 -13.97 7.42 1.04
C ASP A 109 -12.88 6.40 0.68
N ILE A 110 -13.30 5.24 0.18
CA ILE A 110 -12.36 4.22 -0.27
C ILE A 110 -12.75 3.87 -1.70
N PRO A 111 -12.07 4.48 -2.69
CA PRO A 111 -12.30 4.14 -4.08
C PRO A 111 -12.17 2.63 -4.32
N PRO A 112 -13.02 2.01 -5.16
CA PRO A 112 -13.02 0.55 -5.35
C PRO A 112 -11.67 -0.04 -5.75
N HIS A 113 -10.88 0.71 -6.53
CA HIS A 113 -9.54 0.31 -6.94
C HIS A 113 -8.54 0.29 -5.77
N LEU A 114 -8.69 1.17 -4.77
CA LEU A 114 -7.86 1.21 -3.57
C LEU A 114 -8.24 0.12 -2.58
N ALA A 115 -9.54 -0.19 -2.42
CA ALA A 115 -10.01 -1.25 -1.53
C ALA A 115 -9.35 -2.60 -1.87
N PHE A 116 -9.21 -2.89 -3.16
CA PHE A 116 -8.52 -4.09 -3.63
C PHE A 116 -7.03 -4.10 -3.26
N SER A 117 -6.34 -2.98 -3.47
CA SER A 117 -4.93 -2.80 -3.12
C SER A 117 -4.69 -2.95 -1.61
N TRP A 118 -5.53 -2.36 -0.76
CA TRP A 118 -5.39 -2.46 0.69
C TRP A 118 -5.47 -3.91 1.16
N ARG A 119 -6.40 -4.69 0.60
CA ARG A 119 -6.49 -6.14 0.89
C ARG A 119 -5.21 -6.88 0.50
N LEU A 120 -4.56 -6.50 -0.60
CA LEU A 120 -3.28 -7.10 -1.00
C LEU A 120 -2.16 -6.72 -0.03
N ASN A 121 -2.06 -5.44 0.34
CA ASN A 121 -1.03 -4.95 1.24
C ASN A 121 -1.15 -5.57 2.64
N TRP A 122 -2.34 -5.62 3.23
CA TRP A 122 -2.53 -6.20 4.56
C TRP A 122 -2.24 -7.70 4.60
N GLY A 123 -2.60 -8.44 3.55
CA GLY A 123 -2.22 -9.85 3.45
C GLY A 123 -0.71 -10.06 3.30
N LEU A 124 -0.02 -9.19 2.55
CA LEU A 124 1.44 -9.21 2.46
C LEU A 124 2.10 -8.88 3.80
N PHE A 125 1.63 -7.84 4.49
CA PHE A 125 2.16 -7.45 5.81
C PHE A 125 2.00 -8.55 6.83
N SER A 126 0.86 -9.27 6.82
CA SER A 126 0.67 -10.45 7.67
C SER A 126 1.71 -11.54 7.39
N VAL A 127 1.96 -11.87 6.12
CA VAL A 127 2.96 -12.88 5.74
C VAL A 127 4.36 -12.45 6.20
N LEU A 128 4.73 -11.19 5.95
CA LEU A 128 6.03 -10.65 6.36
C LEU A 128 6.18 -10.60 7.90
N GLY A 129 5.10 -10.29 8.61
CA GLY A 129 5.06 -10.31 10.07
C GLY A 129 5.10 -11.73 10.66
N ASP A 130 4.55 -12.73 9.98
CA ASP A 130 4.69 -14.15 10.35
C ASP A 130 6.13 -14.65 10.16
N LEU A 131 6.83 -14.14 9.15
CA LEU A 131 8.23 -14.46 8.86
C LEU A 131 9.22 -13.66 9.72
N ASP A 132 8.75 -12.68 10.50
CA ASP A 132 9.58 -11.71 11.22
C ASP A 132 10.65 -11.06 10.31
N ALA A 133 10.22 -10.71 9.09
CA ALA A 133 11.13 -10.31 8.02
C ALA A 133 11.75 -8.93 8.30
N GLU A 134 13.08 -8.84 8.22
CA GLU A 134 13.83 -7.58 8.31
C GLU A 134 14.56 -7.29 6.99
N GLY A 135 14.47 -6.04 6.52
CA GLY A 135 15.16 -5.63 5.29
C GLY A 135 14.93 -4.18 4.91
N ASP A 136 15.51 -3.80 3.76
CA ASP A 136 15.32 -2.49 3.13
C ASP A 136 14.16 -2.51 2.12
N PHE A 137 12.95 -2.47 2.66
CA PHE A 137 11.73 -2.37 1.85
C PHE A 137 11.55 -0.96 1.27
N ALA A 138 12.05 0.06 1.97
CA ALA A 138 11.90 1.45 1.58
C ALA A 138 12.67 1.80 0.31
N SER A 139 13.85 1.21 0.05
CA SER A 139 14.55 1.40 -1.24
C SER A 139 13.76 0.79 -2.39
N THR A 140 13.31 -0.45 -2.24
CA THR A 140 12.50 -1.14 -3.26
C THR A 140 11.22 -0.37 -3.58
N PHE A 141 10.54 0.13 -2.55
CA PHE A 141 9.31 0.92 -2.73
C PHE A 141 9.59 2.28 -3.38
N ARG A 142 10.69 2.94 -3.01
CA ARG A 142 11.11 4.21 -3.61
C ARG A 142 11.34 4.05 -5.11
N ASP A 143 12.04 3.00 -5.54
CA ASP A 143 12.24 2.73 -6.97
C ASP A 143 10.90 2.54 -7.70
N ALA A 144 9.95 1.83 -7.09
CA ALA A 144 8.63 1.58 -7.68
C ALA A 144 7.77 2.86 -7.84
N ILE A 145 7.82 3.79 -6.88
CA ILE A 145 7.02 5.04 -6.95
C ILE A 145 7.66 6.12 -7.84
N HIS A 146 8.92 5.96 -8.25
CA HIS A 146 9.59 6.81 -9.23
C HIS A 146 9.69 6.17 -10.62
N ALA A 147 9.41 4.87 -10.74
CA ALA A 147 9.35 4.20 -12.03
C ALA A 147 8.26 4.81 -12.93
N PRO A 148 8.49 4.86 -14.26
CA PRO A 148 7.47 5.25 -15.21
C PRO A 148 6.21 4.41 -15.05
N VAL A 149 5.04 5.05 -15.15
CA VAL A 149 3.76 4.33 -15.12
C VAL A 149 3.71 3.39 -16.33
N PRO A 150 3.59 2.07 -16.11
CA PRO A 150 3.61 1.12 -17.21
C PRO A 150 2.33 1.22 -18.03
N ASN A 151 2.44 1.03 -19.35
CA ASN A 151 1.27 0.83 -20.19
C ASN A 151 0.54 -0.43 -19.71
N PRO A 152 -0.80 -0.41 -19.61
CA PRO A 152 -1.56 -1.54 -19.11
C PRO A 152 -1.40 -2.72 -20.07
N VAL A 153 -0.69 -3.75 -19.63
CA VAL A 153 -0.62 -5.02 -20.35
C VAL A 153 -1.93 -5.74 -20.06
N ARG A 154 -2.88 -5.66 -20.98
CA ARG A 154 -4.08 -6.51 -20.90
C ARG A 154 -3.62 -7.96 -21.01
N PRO A 155 -4.00 -8.84 -20.07
CA PRO A 155 -3.70 -10.26 -20.22
C PRO A 155 -4.30 -10.73 -21.55
N ALA A 156 -3.52 -11.48 -22.32
CA ALA A 156 -4.03 -12.11 -23.53
C ALA A 156 -5.29 -12.92 -23.15
N PRO A 157 -6.36 -12.91 -23.97
CA PRO A 157 -7.48 -13.80 -23.74
C PRO A 157 -6.93 -15.23 -23.61
N LEU A 158 -7.39 -15.95 -22.58
CA LEU A 158 -7.08 -17.36 -22.43
C LEU A 158 -7.54 -18.09 -23.71
N PRO A 159 -6.74 -19.02 -24.24
CA PRO A 159 -7.10 -19.78 -25.44
C PRO A 159 -8.38 -20.59 -25.25
#